data_AF-A0AAW4N5Y7-F1
#
_entry.id   AF-A0AAW4N5Y7-F1
#
_cell.length_a   1.000
_cell.length_b   1.000
_cell.length_c   1.000
_cell.angle_alpha   90.00
_cell.angle_beta   90.00
_cell.angle_gamma   90.00
#
_symmetry.space_group_name_H-M   'P 1'
#
loop_
_entity.id
_entity.type
_entity.pdbx_description
1 polymer ?
#
loop_
_entity_poly.entity_id
_entity_poly.type
_entity_poly.pdbx_seq_one_letter_code
_entity_poly.pdbx_strand_id
1 'polypeptide(L)'
;MVFGVPFQCDMCGTVIRLKIQADNSLYSYDYPVSVKCPKCGNILEFRYTRKNGILPRDYKVAEDTKTEYDFYYSAFLPIGIGLYMRPSEQIGFTPFMELGMYYLPENIVGHNYRGNLFLTNIYPYRTVFKDVLPIYRKGNVAAYSKKIAKIFDLGKRFTPITNIKICRKNLLELLKCTYDNLATDKYVEGIVTPFLSETLDIEHIDGLKAPYVMATNIVNYSQWQNNSFDFIANMVAKFEKYIPSLFYCTVGDFKESHNPPMNVYTISLDEAITDYDISFNLIKELLPLIVSLSNHRLTDHANVFPNKDGGMKGIETVKEFYELPDGLKMDKLLDYPEIVNFLAGGFNTKIRNGIGHRRCSLVDDTQNVQFYYKQNNLDEHYDVQLVDLCYLTIINLLHIMEFVLLIEKLKR
;
A
#
# COMPACT_ATOMS: atom_id res chain seq x y z
N MET A 1 5.48 17.05 -19.03
CA MET A 1 4.95 18.44 -19.12
C MET A 1 4.30 18.77 -17.79
N VAL A 2 4.44 20.01 -17.31
CA VAL A 2 3.74 20.50 -16.11
C VAL A 2 2.88 21.68 -16.53
N PHE A 3 1.67 21.79 -15.98
CA PHE A 3 0.85 22.98 -16.10
C PHE A 3 0.58 23.57 -14.71
N GLY A 4 0.42 24.88 -14.65
CA GLY A 4 0.27 25.62 -13.40
C GLY A 4 -1.14 26.17 -13.23
N VAL A 5 -1.71 26.02 -12.04
CA VAL A 5 -2.98 26.65 -11.66
C VAL A 5 -2.76 27.44 -10.37
N PRO A 6 -3.01 28.75 -10.34
CA PRO A 6 -2.85 29.53 -9.12
C PRO A 6 -4.00 29.28 -8.15
N PHE A 7 -3.68 29.27 -6.87
CA PHE A 7 -4.63 29.23 -5.77
C PHE A 7 -4.15 30.15 -4.63
N GLN A 8 -5.03 30.52 -3.73
CA GLN A 8 -4.74 31.45 -2.64
C GLN A 8 -5.07 30.83 -1.29
N CYS A 9 -4.21 31.08 -0.30
CA CYS A 9 -4.52 30.82 1.09
C CYS A 9 -5.61 31.79 1.56
N ASP A 10 -6.75 31.24 1.96
CA ASP A 10 -7.90 31.93 2.54
C ASP A 10 -7.59 32.72 3.83
N MET A 11 -6.57 32.29 4.59
CA MET A 11 -6.22 32.91 5.87
C MET A 11 -5.26 34.09 5.77
N CYS A 12 -4.25 34.03 4.88
CA CYS A 12 -3.22 35.07 4.79
C CYS A 12 -3.05 35.71 3.41
N GLY A 13 -3.85 35.27 2.43
CA GLY A 13 -3.85 35.80 1.07
C GLY A 13 -2.63 35.41 0.22
N THR A 14 -1.71 34.57 0.73
CA THR A 14 -0.55 34.09 -0.05
C THR A 14 -1.01 33.36 -1.30
N VAL A 15 -0.51 33.76 -2.47
CA VAL A 15 -0.84 33.14 -3.74
C VAL A 15 0.23 32.12 -4.13
N ILE A 16 -0.19 30.88 -4.39
CA ILE A 16 0.66 29.72 -4.65
C ILE A 16 0.27 29.14 -6.01
N ARG A 17 1.24 28.68 -6.79
CA ARG A 17 1.01 28.00 -8.06
C ARG A 17 1.10 26.50 -7.85
N LEU A 18 -0.02 25.80 -8.01
CA LEU A 18 -0.05 24.35 -8.09
C LEU A 18 0.49 23.92 -9.46
N LYS A 19 1.68 23.33 -9.49
CA LYS A 19 2.37 22.80 -10.67
C LYS A 19 2.08 21.30 -10.79
N ILE A 20 1.11 20.95 -11.62
CA ILE A 20 0.64 19.58 -11.80
C ILE A 20 1.43 18.92 -12.93
N GLN A 21 2.02 17.76 -12.65
CA GLN A 21 2.55 16.90 -13.70
C GLN A 21 1.39 16.36 -14.55
N ALA A 22 1.41 16.66 -15.84
CA ALA A 22 0.46 16.10 -16.77
C ALA A 22 0.79 14.63 -17.00
N ASP A 23 -0.13 13.77 -16.58
CA ASP A 23 -0.14 12.33 -16.83
C ASP A 23 -1.58 11.90 -17.22
N ASN A 24 -1.76 10.62 -17.50
CA ASN A 24 -3.05 10.10 -17.98
C ASN A 24 -4.14 10.07 -16.90
N SER A 25 -3.80 10.24 -15.62
CA SER A 25 -4.79 10.28 -14.54
C SER A 25 -5.56 11.58 -14.47
N LEU A 26 -5.13 12.61 -15.20
CA LEU A 26 -5.71 13.96 -15.22
C LEU A 26 -7.19 13.98 -15.62
N TYR A 27 -7.60 12.94 -16.35
CA TYR A 27 -8.96 12.76 -16.85
C TYR A 27 -9.74 11.66 -16.14
N SER A 28 -9.10 10.98 -15.18
CA SER A 28 -9.67 9.83 -14.51
C SER A 28 -10.36 10.19 -13.21
N TYR A 29 -9.85 11.19 -12.47
CA TYR A 29 -10.40 11.57 -11.16
C TYR A 29 -10.00 12.98 -10.71
N ASP A 30 -10.71 13.46 -9.69
CA ASP A 30 -10.41 14.73 -9.02
C ASP A 30 -9.20 14.56 -8.11
N TYR A 31 -8.18 15.38 -8.28
CA TYR A 31 -6.94 15.28 -7.52
C TYR A 31 -7.11 15.89 -6.13
N PRO A 32 -7.10 15.10 -5.05
CA PRO A 32 -7.08 15.65 -3.71
C PRO A 32 -5.72 16.30 -3.45
N VAL A 33 -5.75 17.48 -2.84
CA VAL A 33 -4.55 18.19 -2.42
C VAL A 33 -4.74 18.60 -0.96
N SER A 34 -3.79 18.21 -0.12
CA SER A 34 -3.67 18.69 1.26
C SER A 34 -2.28 19.27 1.43
N VAL A 35 -2.19 20.56 1.72
CA VAL A 35 -0.92 21.27 1.78
C VAL A 35 -0.94 22.41 2.79
N LYS A 36 0.16 22.57 3.52
CA LYS A 36 0.32 23.68 4.47
C LYS A 36 0.79 24.95 3.76
N CYS A 37 0.17 26.08 4.08
CA CYS A 37 0.61 27.38 3.59
C CYS A 37 2.00 27.73 4.16
N PRO A 38 3.00 28.06 3.32
CA PRO A 38 4.37 28.32 3.77
C PRO A 38 4.50 29.60 4.61
N LYS A 39 3.51 30.51 4.54
CA LYS A 39 3.57 31.81 5.22
C LYS A 39 2.88 31.81 6.59
N CYS A 40 1.67 31.27 6.68
CA CYS A 40 0.87 31.31 7.91
C CYS A 40 0.66 29.94 8.57
N GLY A 41 1.05 28.86 7.90
CA GLY A 41 0.88 27.51 8.42
C GLY A 41 -0.56 26.95 8.35
N ASN A 42 -1.51 27.66 7.73
CA ASN A 42 -2.87 27.12 7.55
C ASN A 42 -2.84 25.86 6.66
N ILE A 43 -3.62 24.83 7.02
CA ILE A 43 -3.78 23.63 6.20
C ILE A 43 -4.84 23.91 5.13
N LEU A 44 -4.45 23.77 3.87
CA LEU A 44 -5.29 23.98 2.71
C LEU A 44 -5.69 22.63 2.14
N GLU A 45 -6.99 22.31 2.24
CA GLU A 45 -7.56 21.09 1.68
C GLU A 45 -8.49 21.43 0.52
N PHE A 46 -8.11 21.00 -0.68
CA PHE A 46 -8.88 21.29 -1.88
C PHE A 46 -8.77 20.14 -2.89
N ARG A 47 -9.55 20.25 -3.97
CA ARG A 47 -9.46 19.35 -5.11
C ARG A 47 -9.19 20.13 -6.37
N TYR A 48 -8.29 19.61 -7.19
CA TYR A 48 -8.15 20.06 -8.56
C TYR A 48 -8.97 19.17 -9.49
N THR A 49 -9.80 19.79 -10.32
CA THR A 49 -10.61 19.13 -11.34
C THR A 49 -10.31 19.75 -12.69
N ARG A 50 -10.16 18.94 -13.75
CA ARG A 50 -9.93 19.47 -15.10
C ARG A 50 -11.07 20.39 -15.57
N LYS A 51 -12.31 20.09 -15.15
CA LYS A 51 -13.51 20.82 -15.59
C LYS A 51 -13.69 22.16 -14.87
N ASN A 52 -13.44 22.22 -13.57
CA ASN A 52 -13.77 23.39 -12.75
C ASN A 52 -12.53 24.11 -12.17
N GLY A 53 -11.34 23.55 -12.31
CA GLY A 53 -10.13 24.01 -11.64
C GLY A 53 -10.14 23.63 -10.15
N ILE A 54 -9.73 24.57 -9.30
CA ILE A 54 -9.64 24.42 -7.84
C ILE A 54 -11.02 24.51 -7.18
N LEU A 55 -11.29 23.60 -6.23
CA LEU A 55 -12.49 23.57 -5.39
C LEU A 55 -12.11 23.33 -3.91
N PRO A 56 -12.69 24.05 -2.92
CA PRO A 56 -13.73 25.07 -3.05
C PRO A 56 -13.26 26.34 -3.77
N ARG A 57 -14.21 27.13 -4.26
CA ARG A 57 -13.92 28.35 -5.05
C ARG A 57 -13.20 29.42 -4.25
N ASP A 58 -13.24 29.35 -2.92
CA ASP A 58 -12.61 30.33 -2.03
C ASP A 58 -11.08 30.35 -2.19
N TYR A 59 -10.48 29.24 -2.64
CA TYR A 59 -9.05 29.18 -2.97
C TYR A 59 -8.74 29.63 -4.40
N LYS A 60 -9.75 29.86 -5.24
CA LYS A 60 -9.54 30.16 -6.67
C LYS A 60 -9.20 31.63 -6.87
N VAL A 61 -8.17 31.88 -7.68
CA VAL A 61 -7.79 33.23 -8.13
C VAL A 61 -7.74 33.29 -9.66
N ALA A 62 -7.56 34.49 -10.22
CA ALA A 62 -7.40 34.68 -11.66
C ALA A 62 -6.11 34.00 -12.17
N GLU A 63 -6.13 33.45 -13.37
CA GLU A 63 -5.02 32.64 -13.92
C GLU A 63 -3.71 33.42 -14.06
N ASP A 64 -3.80 34.73 -14.28
CA ASP A 64 -2.70 35.68 -14.44
C ASP A 64 -2.16 36.23 -13.11
N THR A 65 -2.74 35.82 -11.98
CA THR A 65 -2.30 36.28 -10.65
C THR A 65 -0.84 35.88 -10.41
N LYS A 66 -0.01 36.85 -10.03
CA LYS A 66 1.39 36.61 -9.67
C LYS A 66 1.47 35.72 -8.45
N THR A 67 2.22 34.63 -8.55
CA THR A 67 2.41 33.66 -7.46
C THR A 67 3.71 33.91 -6.72
N GLU A 68 3.70 33.69 -5.40
CA GLU A 68 4.88 33.79 -4.53
C GLU A 68 5.65 32.46 -4.52
N TYR A 69 4.92 31.34 -4.51
CA TYR A 69 5.47 30.00 -4.40
C TYR A 69 4.96 29.06 -5.49
N ASP A 70 5.75 28.04 -5.80
CA ASP A 70 5.41 26.89 -6.62
C ASP A 70 5.29 25.63 -5.76
N PHE A 71 4.19 24.90 -5.90
CA PHE A 71 3.92 23.64 -5.23
C PHE A 71 3.70 22.54 -6.27
N TYR A 72 4.58 21.54 -6.29
CA TYR A 72 4.55 20.48 -7.30
C TYR A 72 3.71 19.28 -6.84
N TYR A 73 2.88 18.78 -7.76
CA TYR A 73 2.00 17.65 -7.51
C TYR A 73 2.07 16.65 -8.68
N SER A 74 2.08 15.37 -8.34
CA SER A 74 1.89 14.27 -9.28
C SER A 74 0.98 13.23 -8.65
N ALA A 75 0.05 12.73 -9.46
CA ALA A 75 -0.82 11.64 -9.07
C ALA A 75 -0.11 10.28 -9.15
N PHE A 76 0.97 10.18 -9.94
CA PHE A 76 1.69 8.93 -10.19
C PHE A 76 3.10 8.92 -9.61
N LEU A 77 3.76 10.05 -9.46
CA LEU A 77 5.16 10.08 -9.04
C LEU A 77 5.32 10.64 -7.62
N PRO A 78 6.25 10.08 -6.83
CA PRO A 78 6.69 10.75 -5.62
C PRO A 78 7.41 12.05 -5.97
N ILE A 79 7.42 13.01 -5.03
CA ILE A 79 7.90 14.38 -5.28
C ILE A 79 9.16 14.62 -4.45
N GLY A 80 10.25 15.04 -5.08
CA GLY A 80 11.47 15.43 -4.35
C GLY A 80 11.20 16.54 -3.34
N ILE A 81 11.79 16.45 -2.14
CA ILE A 81 11.67 17.48 -1.09
C ILE A 81 12.06 18.85 -1.63
N GLY A 82 13.07 18.91 -2.51
CA GLY A 82 13.52 20.16 -3.14
C GLY A 82 12.46 20.85 -4.01
N LEU A 83 11.34 20.20 -4.32
CA LEU A 83 10.20 20.76 -5.05
C LEU A 83 9.07 21.26 -4.13
N TYR A 84 9.20 21.19 -2.81
CA TYR A 84 8.19 21.72 -1.91
C TYR A 84 8.28 23.25 -1.79
N MET A 85 7.16 23.94 -2.00
CA MET A 85 6.95 25.38 -1.77
C MET A 85 8.13 26.28 -2.16
N ARG A 86 8.68 26.08 -3.37
CA ARG A 86 9.80 26.89 -3.87
C ARG A 86 9.35 28.31 -4.19
N PRO A 87 10.21 29.34 -4.09
CA PRO A 87 9.93 30.63 -4.70
C PRO A 87 9.54 30.47 -6.18
N SER A 88 8.54 31.21 -6.62
CA SER A 88 8.02 31.11 -7.99
C SER A 88 9.10 31.44 -9.03
N GLU A 89 9.47 30.44 -9.83
CA GLU A 89 10.45 30.54 -10.91
C GLU A 89 9.80 30.28 -12.28
N GLN A 90 10.28 30.96 -13.34
CA GLN A 90 9.78 30.76 -14.71
C GLN A 90 10.22 29.42 -15.32
N ILE A 91 11.27 28.79 -14.81
CA ILE A 91 11.76 27.48 -15.26
C ILE A 91 11.10 26.39 -14.41
N GLY A 92 10.36 25.48 -15.04
CA GLY A 92 9.68 24.39 -14.34
C GLY A 92 10.48 23.09 -14.36
N PHE A 93 11.03 22.68 -13.22
CA PHE A 93 11.44 21.28 -13.02
C PHE A 93 10.19 20.42 -12.89
N THR A 94 10.11 19.30 -13.59
CA THR A 94 8.97 18.37 -13.44
C THR A 94 9.32 17.29 -12.42
N PRO A 95 8.36 16.71 -11.67
CA PRO A 95 8.65 15.55 -10.82
C PRO A 95 9.37 14.42 -11.58
N PHE A 96 9.02 14.21 -12.85
CA PHE A 96 9.74 13.31 -13.76
C PHE A 96 11.23 13.66 -13.91
N MET A 97 11.56 14.95 -14.14
CA MET A 97 12.96 15.38 -14.30
C MET A 97 13.74 15.26 -13.00
N GLU A 98 13.12 15.60 -11.87
CA GLU A 98 13.74 15.47 -10.54
C GLU A 98 14.04 14.00 -10.24
N LEU A 99 13.07 13.11 -10.45
CA LEU A 99 13.29 11.67 -10.29
C LEU A 99 14.35 11.14 -11.26
N GLY A 100 14.46 11.72 -12.45
CA GLY A 100 15.49 11.38 -13.45
C GLY A 100 16.92 11.66 -12.98
N MET A 101 17.11 12.44 -11.91
CA MET A 101 18.42 12.64 -11.28
C MET A 101 18.86 11.45 -10.42
N TYR A 102 17.91 10.63 -9.97
CA TYR A 102 18.15 9.53 -9.02
C TYR A 102 17.86 8.15 -9.62
N TYR A 103 16.92 8.08 -10.58
CA TYR A 103 16.49 6.85 -11.23
C TYR A 103 16.62 6.97 -12.75
N LEU A 104 16.87 5.83 -13.41
CA LEU A 104 16.92 5.78 -14.87
C LEU A 104 15.57 6.22 -15.47
N PRO A 105 15.56 7.04 -16.55
CA PRO A 105 14.31 7.51 -17.16
C PRO A 105 13.35 6.39 -17.56
N GLU A 106 13.89 5.23 -17.97
CA GLU A 106 13.14 4.02 -18.32
C GLU A 106 12.26 3.53 -17.17
N ASN A 107 12.75 3.61 -15.94
CA ASN A 107 12.01 3.20 -14.75
C ASN A 107 10.81 4.12 -14.49
N ILE A 108 11.00 5.42 -14.70
CA ILE A 108 9.95 6.43 -14.52
C ILE A 108 8.88 6.30 -15.61
N VAL A 109 9.29 6.02 -16.86
CA VAL A 109 8.37 5.71 -17.96
C VAL A 109 7.62 4.39 -17.69
N GLY A 110 8.31 3.36 -17.20
CA GLY A 110 7.72 2.10 -16.79
C GLY A 110 6.65 2.28 -15.71
N HIS A 111 6.88 3.18 -14.76
CA HIS A 111 5.88 3.50 -13.74
C HIS A 111 4.65 4.21 -14.31
N ASN A 112 4.81 5.13 -15.26
CA ASN A 112 3.66 5.73 -15.95
C ASN A 112 2.82 4.66 -16.68
N TYR A 113 3.46 3.66 -17.30
CA TYR A 113 2.75 2.53 -17.89
C TYR A 113 1.96 1.73 -16.84
N ARG A 114 2.53 1.48 -15.66
CA ARG A 114 1.84 0.81 -14.55
C ARG A 114 0.63 1.61 -14.05
N GLY A 115 0.78 2.92 -13.88
CA GLY A 115 -0.35 3.80 -13.57
C GLY A 115 -1.48 3.71 -14.60
N ASN A 116 -1.15 3.60 -15.89
CA ASN A 116 -2.14 3.45 -16.96
C ASN A 116 -2.89 2.11 -16.92
N LEU A 117 -2.19 1.02 -16.59
CA LEU A 117 -2.83 -0.28 -16.37
C LEU A 117 -3.81 -0.20 -15.20
N PHE A 118 -3.41 0.43 -14.09
CA PHE A 118 -4.33 0.67 -12.98
C PHE A 118 -5.56 1.47 -13.41
N LEU A 119 -5.39 2.59 -14.11
CA LEU A 119 -6.49 3.45 -14.56
C LEU A 119 -7.46 2.73 -15.51
N THR A 120 -6.95 1.80 -16.32
CA THR A 120 -7.77 1.07 -17.31
C THR A 120 -8.45 -0.14 -16.68
N ASN A 121 -7.72 -0.92 -15.89
CA ASN A 121 -8.15 -2.25 -15.48
C ASN A 121 -8.72 -2.31 -14.06
N ILE A 122 -8.31 -1.40 -13.17
CA ILE A 122 -8.66 -1.45 -11.74
C ILE A 122 -9.54 -0.27 -11.35
N TYR A 123 -9.13 0.95 -11.66
CA TYR A 123 -9.82 2.17 -11.24
C TYR A 123 -11.32 2.20 -11.61
N PRO A 124 -11.77 1.81 -12.82
CA PRO A 124 -13.19 1.81 -13.19
C PRO A 124 -14.03 0.85 -12.33
N TYR A 125 -13.40 -0.22 -11.82
CA TYR A 125 -14.02 -1.28 -11.04
C TYR A 125 -13.60 -1.24 -9.57
N ARG A 126 -12.99 -0.15 -9.09
CA ARG A 126 -12.36 -0.07 -7.77
C ARG A 126 -13.29 -0.37 -6.57
N THR A 127 -14.60 -0.20 -6.75
CA THR A 127 -15.60 -0.52 -5.72
C THR A 127 -16.14 -1.95 -5.79
N VAL A 128 -15.70 -2.76 -6.76
CA VAL A 128 -16.26 -4.10 -7.03
C VAL A 128 -16.32 -4.96 -5.77
N PHE A 129 -15.23 -5.04 -5.02
CA PHE A 129 -15.17 -5.84 -3.78
C PHE A 129 -16.15 -5.30 -2.72
N LYS A 130 -16.16 -3.99 -2.47
CA LYS A 130 -17.11 -3.35 -1.52
C LYS A 130 -18.55 -3.66 -1.88
N ASP A 131 -18.84 -3.69 -3.18
CA ASP A 131 -20.17 -3.90 -3.72
C ASP A 131 -20.63 -5.35 -3.64
N VAL A 132 -19.74 -6.32 -3.85
CA VAL A 132 -20.12 -7.74 -3.96
C VAL A 132 -19.87 -8.56 -2.70
N LEU A 133 -18.91 -8.20 -1.85
CA LEU A 133 -18.58 -8.93 -0.61
C LEU A 133 -19.77 -9.04 0.35
N PRO A 134 -20.54 -7.97 0.65
CA PRO A 134 -21.69 -8.08 1.55
C PRO A 134 -22.77 -9.02 1.01
N ILE A 135 -22.94 -9.08 -0.31
CA ILE A 135 -23.91 -9.95 -0.99
C ILE A 135 -23.44 -11.41 -0.92
N TYR A 136 -22.16 -11.64 -1.23
CA TYR A 136 -21.52 -12.95 -1.16
C TYR A 136 -21.63 -13.56 0.25
N ARG A 137 -21.32 -12.77 1.30
CA ARG A 137 -21.37 -13.20 2.70
C ARG A 137 -22.79 -13.61 3.14
N LYS A 138 -23.83 -13.03 2.55
CA LYS A 138 -25.23 -13.43 2.77
C LYS A 138 -25.66 -14.67 1.97
N GLY A 139 -24.79 -15.24 1.15
CA GLY A 139 -25.11 -16.39 0.30
C GLY A 139 -26.08 -16.07 -0.85
N ASN A 140 -26.33 -14.80 -1.17
CA ASN A 140 -27.32 -14.42 -2.18
C ASN A 140 -26.71 -14.46 -3.60
N VAL A 141 -26.65 -15.67 -4.16
CA VAL A 141 -26.07 -15.95 -5.48
C VAL A 141 -26.75 -15.15 -6.59
N ALA A 142 -28.08 -15.06 -6.58
CA ALA A 142 -28.83 -14.35 -7.62
C ALA A 142 -28.53 -12.85 -7.63
N ALA A 143 -28.46 -12.22 -6.45
CA ALA A 143 -28.10 -10.80 -6.34
C ALA A 143 -26.63 -10.57 -6.71
N TYR A 144 -25.72 -11.47 -6.31
CA TYR A 144 -24.31 -11.40 -6.66
C TYR A 144 -24.13 -11.43 -8.17
N SER A 145 -24.75 -12.41 -8.84
CA SER A 145 -24.75 -12.59 -10.28
C SER A 145 -25.22 -11.33 -11.03
N LYS A 146 -26.35 -10.75 -10.60
CA LYS A 146 -26.88 -9.49 -11.16
C LYS A 146 -25.94 -8.31 -10.93
N LYS A 147 -25.32 -8.22 -9.75
CA LYS A 147 -24.41 -7.13 -9.39
C LYS A 147 -23.13 -7.17 -10.23
N ILE A 148 -22.53 -8.36 -10.42
CA ILE A 148 -21.39 -8.57 -11.33
C ILE A 148 -21.76 -8.16 -12.76
N ALA A 149 -22.88 -8.66 -13.29
CA ALA A 149 -23.33 -8.31 -14.64
C ALA A 149 -23.48 -6.79 -14.84
N LYS A 150 -23.97 -6.09 -13.82
CA LYS A 150 -24.12 -4.63 -13.82
C LYS A 150 -22.79 -3.89 -13.75
N ILE A 151 -21.87 -4.32 -12.87
CA ILE A 151 -20.56 -3.67 -12.69
C ILE A 151 -19.73 -3.75 -13.97
N PHE A 152 -19.73 -4.91 -14.63
CA PHE A 152 -18.92 -5.17 -15.82
C PHE A 152 -19.68 -4.95 -17.14
N ASP A 153 -20.91 -4.41 -17.09
CA ASP A 153 -21.77 -4.18 -18.25
C ASP A 153 -21.85 -5.35 -19.25
N LEU A 154 -22.01 -6.58 -18.73
CA LEU A 154 -21.90 -7.81 -19.52
C LEU A 154 -23.10 -8.06 -20.47
N GLY A 155 -24.12 -7.21 -20.42
CA GLY A 155 -25.27 -7.22 -21.31
C GLY A 155 -26.07 -8.53 -21.31
N LYS A 156 -26.79 -8.77 -22.42
CA LYS A 156 -27.73 -9.91 -22.57
C LYS A 156 -27.06 -11.29 -22.75
N ARG A 157 -25.74 -11.34 -22.99
CA ARG A 157 -25.00 -12.59 -23.23
C ARG A 157 -24.38 -13.17 -21.95
N PHE A 158 -24.56 -12.51 -20.80
CA PHE A 158 -24.07 -12.98 -19.52
C PHE A 158 -24.77 -14.26 -19.08
N THR A 159 -23.99 -15.32 -18.80
CA THR A 159 -24.50 -16.53 -18.14
C THR A 159 -24.60 -16.27 -16.64
N PRO A 160 -25.80 -16.33 -16.03
CA PRO A 160 -25.95 -16.09 -14.61
C PRO A 160 -25.16 -17.10 -13.78
N ILE A 161 -24.46 -16.60 -12.75
CA ILE A 161 -23.84 -17.42 -11.72
C ILE A 161 -24.93 -18.14 -10.92
N THR A 162 -24.79 -19.46 -10.74
CA THR A 162 -25.85 -20.33 -10.20
C THR A 162 -25.56 -20.91 -8.82
N ASN A 163 -24.32 -20.85 -8.32
CA ASN A 163 -24.00 -21.33 -6.97
C ASN A 163 -22.89 -20.52 -6.27
N ILE A 164 -22.82 -20.66 -4.94
CA ILE A 164 -21.91 -19.90 -4.09
C ILE A 164 -20.42 -20.24 -4.31
N LYS A 165 -20.12 -21.47 -4.76
CA LYS A 165 -18.74 -21.87 -5.09
C LYS A 165 -18.22 -21.10 -6.30
N ILE A 166 -19.07 -20.89 -7.31
CA ILE A 166 -18.74 -20.06 -8.47
C ILE A 166 -18.59 -18.60 -8.06
N CYS A 167 -19.42 -18.07 -7.15
CA CYS A 167 -19.22 -16.72 -6.59
C CYS A 167 -17.83 -16.59 -5.93
N ARG A 168 -17.43 -17.57 -5.11
CA ARG A 168 -16.10 -17.60 -4.49
C ARG A 168 -14.99 -17.63 -5.54
N LYS A 169 -15.11 -18.48 -6.56
CA LYS A 169 -14.14 -18.53 -7.68
C LYS A 169 -14.02 -17.18 -8.38
N ASN A 170 -15.14 -16.51 -8.67
CA ASN A 170 -15.16 -15.17 -9.26
C ASN A 170 -14.46 -14.14 -8.36
N LEU A 171 -14.70 -14.16 -7.04
CA LEU A 171 -14.00 -13.25 -6.11
C LEU A 171 -12.48 -13.44 -6.15
N LEU A 172 -12.02 -14.69 -6.23
CA LEU A 172 -10.60 -15.02 -6.30
C LEU A 172 -10.00 -14.66 -7.66
N GLU A 173 -10.74 -14.81 -8.76
CA GLU A 173 -10.33 -14.34 -10.09
C GLU A 173 -10.21 -12.81 -10.14
N LEU A 174 -11.17 -12.08 -9.52
CA LEU A 174 -11.08 -10.62 -9.37
C LEU A 174 -9.86 -10.22 -8.53
N LEU A 175 -9.60 -10.93 -7.43
CA LEU A 175 -8.43 -10.70 -6.58
C LEU A 175 -7.14 -10.95 -7.34
N LYS A 176 -7.05 -12.06 -8.08
CA LYS A 176 -5.88 -12.40 -8.91
C LYS A 176 -5.65 -11.33 -9.98
N CYS A 177 -6.69 -10.89 -10.68
CA CYS A 177 -6.59 -9.81 -11.67
C CYS A 177 -6.14 -8.49 -11.03
N THR A 178 -6.63 -8.18 -9.83
CA THR A 178 -6.19 -6.99 -9.08
C THR A 178 -4.71 -7.09 -8.74
N TYR A 179 -4.29 -8.22 -8.15
CA TYR A 179 -2.90 -8.48 -7.84
C TYR A 179 -2.01 -8.37 -9.08
N ASP A 180 -2.37 -8.99 -10.21
CA ASP A 180 -1.56 -8.98 -11.43
C ASP A 180 -1.40 -7.58 -12.05
N ASN A 181 -2.31 -6.64 -11.74
CA ASN A 181 -2.19 -5.24 -12.18
C ASN A 181 -1.39 -4.36 -11.19
N LEU A 182 -1.24 -4.78 -9.93
CA LEU A 182 -0.54 -4.03 -8.89
C LEU A 182 0.88 -4.57 -8.62
N ALA A 183 1.06 -5.89 -8.67
CA ALA A 183 2.35 -6.55 -8.51
C ALA A 183 3.23 -6.27 -9.73
N THR A 184 4.21 -5.40 -9.53
CA THR A 184 5.19 -5.06 -10.57
C THR A 184 6.17 -6.20 -10.80
N ASP A 185 6.75 -6.29 -12.00
CA ASP A 185 7.70 -7.36 -12.33
C ASP A 185 8.89 -7.35 -11.37
N LYS A 186 9.42 -6.16 -11.05
CA LYS A 186 10.51 -6.00 -10.08
C LYS A 186 10.14 -6.49 -8.69
N TYR A 187 8.93 -6.20 -8.21
CA TYR A 187 8.45 -6.75 -6.93
C TYR A 187 8.38 -8.28 -6.96
N VAL A 188 7.82 -8.86 -8.03
CA VAL A 188 7.72 -10.32 -8.15
C VAL A 188 9.11 -10.95 -8.22
N GLU A 189 10.03 -10.39 -9.01
CA GLU A 189 11.40 -10.87 -9.15
C GLU A 189 12.23 -10.72 -7.86
N GLY A 190 12.09 -9.59 -7.17
CA GLY A 190 12.95 -9.23 -6.04
C GLY A 190 12.45 -9.67 -4.67
N ILE A 191 11.14 -9.83 -4.49
CA ILE A 191 10.51 -10.14 -3.19
C ILE A 191 9.84 -11.51 -3.22
N VAL A 192 8.92 -11.73 -4.16
CA VAL A 192 8.10 -12.94 -4.17
C VAL A 192 8.92 -14.16 -4.61
N THR A 193 9.64 -14.07 -5.72
CA THR A 193 10.39 -15.19 -6.31
C THR A 193 11.42 -15.79 -5.34
N PRO A 194 12.26 -14.99 -4.65
CA PRO A 194 13.19 -15.51 -3.66
C PRO A 194 12.47 -16.23 -2.52
N PHE A 195 11.43 -15.60 -1.95
CA PHE A 195 10.62 -16.22 -0.89
C PHE A 195 10.02 -17.55 -1.35
N LEU A 196 9.47 -17.61 -2.56
CA LEU A 196 8.96 -18.86 -3.10
C LEU A 196 10.06 -19.92 -3.20
N SER A 197 11.21 -19.59 -3.79
CA SER A 197 12.30 -20.56 -3.96
C SER A 197 12.92 -21.05 -2.63
N GLU A 198 12.97 -20.18 -1.63
CA GLU A 198 13.61 -20.43 -0.34
C GLU A 198 12.64 -21.04 0.69
N THR A 199 11.34 -20.73 0.58
CA THR A 199 10.31 -21.10 1.59
C THR A 199 9.23 -22.04 1.07
N LEU A 200 8.85 -21.96 -0.21
CA LEU A 200 7.66 -22.63 -0.74
C LEU A 200 7.96 -23.51 -1.97
N ASP A 201 8.00 -24.83 -1.78
CA ASP A 201 7.93 -25.76 -2.90
C ASP A 201 6.49 -25.83 -3.44
N ILE A 202 6.11 -24.86 -4.28
CA ILE A 202 4.78 -24.77 -4.87
C ILE A 202 4.50 -25.93 -5.83
N GLU A 203 5.54 -26.54 -6.43
CA GLU A 203 5.37 -27.71 -7.31
C GLU A 203 4.85 -28.91 -6.50
N HIS A 204 5.18 -28.98 -5.21
CA HIS A 204 4.70 -29.99 -4.26
C HIS A 204 3.71 -29.41 -3.23
N ILE A 205 2.70 -28.68 -3.69
CA ILE A 205 1.73 -27.98 -2.83
C ILE A 205 1.03 -28.86 -1.79
N ASP A 206 0.87 -30.17 -2.05
CA ASP A 206 0.30 -31.12 -1.09
C ASP A 206 1.16 -31.27 0.17
N GLY A 207 2.49 -31.12 0.07
CA GLY A 207 3.40 -31.09 1.22
C GLY A 207 3.16 -29.90 2.14
N LEU A 208 2.60 -28.81 1.61
CA LEU A 208 2.31 -27.59 2.37
C LEU A 208 1.00 -27.66 3.18
N LYS A 209 0.18 -28.71 3.00
CA LYS A 209 -1.08 -28.90 3.73
C LYS A 209 -0.87 -29.14 5.22
N ALA A 210 0.13 -29.92 5.60
CA ALA A 210 0.41 -30.19 7.01
C ALA A 210 0.85 -28.91 7.78
N PRO A 211 1.80 -28.09 7.27
CA PRO A 211 2.09 -26.77 7.83
C PRO A 211 0.87 -25.87 7.94
N TYR A 212 0.01 -25.86 6.91
CA TYR A 212 -1.22 -25.08 6.91
C TYR A 212 -2.18 -25.52 8.03
N VAL A 213 -2.44 -26.83 8.16
CA VAL A 213 -3.31 -27.36 9.22
C VAL A 213 -2.77 -27.01 10.60
N MET A 214 -1.45 -27.09 10.81
CA MET A 214 -0.85 -26.68 12.07
C MET A 214 -1.12 -25.20 12.38
N ALA A 215 -0.87 -24.31 11.41
CA ALA A 215 -1.12 -22.89 11.58
C ALA A 215 -2.61 -22.58 11.85
N THR A 216 -3.55 -23.36 11.27
CA THR A 216 -5.00 -23.19 11.54
C THR A 216 -5.41 -23.50 12.98
N ASN A 217 -4.60 -24.24 13.75
CA ASN A 217 -4.83 -24.45 15.17
C ASN A 217 -4.43 -23.22 16.02
N ILE A 218 -3.70 -22.26 15.44
CA ILE A 218 -3.25 -21.04 16.09
C ILE A 218 -4.13 -19.85 15.66
N VAL A 219 -4.39 -19.74 14.35
CA VAL A 219 -5.14 -18.62 13.75
C VAL A 219 -6.32 -19.12 12.93
N ASN A 220 -7.49 -18.50 13.11
CA ASN A 220 -8.65 -18.77 12.27
C ASN A 220 -8.50 -18.12 10.89
N TYR A 221 -7.88 -18.84 9.95
CA TYR A 221 -7.64 -18.32 8.60
C TYR A 221 -8.91 -18.07 7.78
N SER A 222 -10.06 -18.61 8.16
CA SER A 222 -11.33 -18.24 7.52
C SER A 222 -11.80 -16.86 7.96
N GLN A 223 -11.64 -16.50 9.24
CA GLN A 223 -11.90 -15.14 9.72
C GLN A 223 -10.84 -14.16 9.19
N TRP A 224 -9.56 -14.55 9.22
CA TRP A 224 -8.48 -13.75 8.63
C TRP A 224 -8.78 -13.42 7.16
N GLN A 225 -9.16 -14.40 6.33
CA GLN A 225 -9.54 -14.15 4.93
C GLN A 225 -10.69 -13.14 4.81
N ASN A 226 -11.68 -13.17 5.70
CA ASN A 226 -12.76 -12.17 5.70
C ASN A 226 -12.22 -10.77 5.99
N ASN A 227 -11.40 -10.61 7.03
CA ASN A 227 -10.78 -9.35 7.40
C ASN A 227 -9.86 -8.84 6.27
N SER A 228 -9.08 -9.73 5.66
CA SER A 228 -8.22 -9.45 4.51
C SER A 228 -9.03 -8.93 3.32
N PHE A 229 -10.18 -9.54 3.00
CA PHE A 229 -11.06 -9.03 1.94
C PHE A 229 -11.64 -7.65 2.26
N ASP A 230 -11.95 -7.34 3.52
CA ASP A 230 -12.40 -6.00 3.91
C ASP A 230 -11.28 -4.96 3.73
N PHE A 231 -10.05 -5.30 4.15
CA PHE A 231 -8.88 -4.46 3.92
C PHE A 231 -8.59 -4.25 2.43
N ILE A 232 -8.54 -5.34 1.64
CA ILE A 232 -8.35 -5.28 0.18
C ILE A 232 -9.43 -4.43 -0.48
N ALA A 233 -10.70 -4.62 -0.12
CA ALA A 233 -11.81 -3.85 -0.67
C ALA A 233 -11.67 -2.35 -0.36
N ASN A 234 -11.21 -2.02 0.85
CA ASN A 234 -10.93 -0.64 1.24
C ASN A 234 -9.77 -0.06 0.46
N MET A 235 -8.64 -0.75 0.37
CA MET A 235 -7.44 -0.30 -0.34
C MET A 235 -7.70 -0.11 -1.84
N VAL A 236 -8.29 -1.10 -2.51
CA VAL A 236 -8.56 -1.04 -3.96
C VAL A 236 -9.46 0.14 -4.30
N ALA A 237 -10.46 0.45 -3.46
CA ALA A 237 -11.40 1.55 -3.69
C ALA A 237 -10.76 2.95 -3.67
N LYS A 238 -9.53 3.08 -3.15
CA LYS A 238 -8.80 4.34 -3.01
C LYS A 238 -7.33 4.24 -3.45
N PHE A 239 -6.97 3.19 -4.18
CA PHE A 239 -5.57 2.86 -4.46
C PHE A 239 -4.88 3.94 -5.29
N GLU A 240 -5.63 4.80 -5.99
CA GLU A 240 -5.10 5.97 -6.68
C GLU A 240 -4.25 6.87 -5.77
N LYS A 241 -4.53 6.90 -4.46
CA LYS A 241 -3.75 7.65 -3.48
C LYS A 241 -2.36 7.07 -3.22
N TYR A 242 -2.16 5.79 -3.50
CA TYR A 242 -0.95 5.03 -3.22
C TYR A 242 -0.05 4.84 -4.44
N ILE A 243 -0.50 5.22 -5.65
CA ILE A 243 0.28 5.06 -6.89
C ILE A 243 1.67 5.70 -6.79
N PRO A 244 1.84 6.93 -6.24
CA PRO A 244 3.18 7.51 -6.07
C PRO A 244 4.15 6.60 -5.31
N SER A 245 3.70 5.89 -4.28
CA SER A 245 4.57 4.98 -3.52
C SER A 245 4.76 3.62 -4.19
N LEU A 246 3.88 3.22 -5.12
CA LEU A 246 4.08 2.03 -5.96
C LEU A 246 5.30 2.18 -6.90
N PHE A 247 5.79 3.41 -7.07
CA PHE A 247 7.03 3.68 -7.79
C PHE A 247 8.21 2.83 -7.31
N TYR A 248 8.41 2.73 -5.99
CA TYR A 248 9.52 1.96 -5.42
C TYR A 248 9.47 0.47 -5.78
N CYS A 249 8.27 -0.12 -5.75
CA CYS A 249 8.07 -1.49 -6.25
C CYS A 249 8.42 -1.59 -7.74
N THR A 250 8.03 -0.59 -8.55
CA THR A 250 8.25 -0.59 -10.00
C THR A 250 9.73 -0.54 -10.36
N VAL A 251 10.52 0.23 -9.60
CA VAL A 251 11.95 0.40 -9.86
C VAL A 251 12.83 -0.64 -9.17
N GLY A 252 12.24 -1.47 -8.30
CA GLY A 252 12.96 -2.49 -7.55
C GLY A 252 13.74 -1.97 -6.36
N ASP A 253 13.35 -0.81 -5.82
CA ASP A 253 13.92 -0.23 -4.62
C ASP A 253 13.05 -0.67 -3.43
N PHE A 254 13.53 -1.66 -2.67
CA PHE A 254 12.76 -2.28 -1.58
C PHE A 254 13.30 -1.94 -0.20
N LYS A 255 14.27 -1.04 -0.12
CA LYS A 255 14.96 -0.74 1.13
C LYS A 255 14.45 0.59 1.69
N GLU A 256 13.69 0.49 2.78
CA GLU A 256 13.28 1.63 3.60
C GLU A 256 14.41 2.03 4.58
N SER A 257 14.65 3.32 4.86
CA SER A 257 14.06 4.50 4.19
C SER A 257 14.66 4.74 2.80
N HIS A 258 13.84 5.21 1.86
CA HIS A 258 14.31 5.48 0.50
C HIS A 258 15.19 6.74 0.45
N ASN A 259 16.22 6.71 -0.39
CA ASN A 259 17.19 7.79 -0.54
C ASN A 259 17.37 8.19 -2.02
N PRO A 260 17.19 9.48 -2.38
CA PRO A 260 16.84 10.59 -1.50
C PRO A 260 15.42 10.50 -0.94
N PRO A 261 15.12 11.15 0.20
CA PRO A 261 13.78 11.21 0.75
C PRO A 261 12.83 11.98 -0.19
N MET A 262 11.59 11.49 -0.29
CA MET A 262 10.56 12.00 -1.19
C MET A 262 9.23 12.21 -0.45
N ASN A 263 8.36 13.00 -1.06
CA ASN A 263 7.05 13.41 -0.54
C ASN A 263 5.91 12.82 -1.38
N VAL A 264 4.73 12.72 -0.78
CA VAL A 264 3.46 12.33 -1.37
C VAL A 264 2.32 13.23 -0.87
N TYR A 265 1.53 13.80 -1.79
CA TYR A 265 0.45 14.74 -1.45
C TYR A 265 -0.95 14.23 -1.83
N THR A 266 -1.04 12.94 -2.17
CA THR A 266 -2.28 12.25 -2.56
C THR A 266 -3.04 11.64 -1.38
N ILE A 267 -2.42 11.56 -0.20
CA ILE A 267 -2.95 10.92 1.00
C ILE A 267 -2.59 11.71 2.27
N SER A 268 -3.46 11.68 3.28
CA SER A 268 -3.17 12.26 4.60
C SER A 268 -2.47 11.27 5.52
N LEU A 269 -1.78 11.79 6.54
CA LEU A 269 -1.12 10.97 7.55
C LEU A 269 -2.08 10.03 8.28
N ASP A 270 -3.24 10.53 8.73
CA ASP A 270 -4.23 9.75 9.48
C ASP A 270 -4.74 8.54 8.69
N GLU A 271 -4.94 8.73 7.39
CA GLU A 271 -5.39 7.67 6.50
C GLU A 271 -4.29 6.62 6.29
N ALA A 272 -3.05 7.07 6.04
CA ALA A 272 -1.90 6.18 5.89
C ALA A 272 -1.61 5.35 7.17
N ILE A 273 -1.69 5.98 8.35
CA ILE A 273 -1.55 5.31 9.64
C ILE A 273 -2.63 4.24 9.84
N THR A 274 -3.88 4.57 9.52
CA THR A 274 -5.00 3.65 9.69
C THR A 274 -4.84 2.41 8.81
N ASP A 275 -4.48 2.62 7.53
CA ASP A 275 -4.28 1.52 6.60
C ASP A 275 -3.06 0.66 6.99
N TYR A 276 -1.96 1.30 7.40
CA TYR A 276 -0.78 0.59 7.88
C TYR A 276 -1.09 -0.27 9.11
N ASP A 277 -1.79 0.27 10.12
CA ASP A 277 -2.14 -0.47 11.34
C ASP A 277 -2.97 -1.73 11.03
N ILE A 278 -4.00 -1.59 10.19
CA ILE A 278 -4.83 -2.73 9.78
C ILE A 278 -3.96 -3.77 9.06
N SER A 279 -3.12 -3.33 8.12
CA SER A 279 -2.25 -4.24 7.36
C SER A 279 -1.23 -4.96 8.24
N PHE A 280 -0.62 -4.26 9.21
CA PHE A 280 0.33 -4.82 10.17
C PHE A 280 -0.30 -5.94 10.98
N ASN A 281 -1.51 -5.72 11.49
CA ASN A 281 -2.20 -6.74 12.30
C ASN A 281 -2.59 -7.96 11.45
N LEU A 282 -2.94 -7.78 10.17
CA LEU A 282 -3.18 -8.90 9.25
C LEU A 282 -1.90 -9.69 8.95
N ILE A 283 -0.76 -9.03 8.76
CA ILE A 283 0.54 -9.70 8.59
C ILE A 283 0.94 -10.43 9.88
N LYS A 284 0.73 -9.83 11.05
CA LYS A 284 0.97 -10.47 12.36
C LYS A 284 0.23 -11.82 12.48
N GLU A 285 -1.06 -11.83 12.14
CA GLU A 285 -1.89 -13.05 12.14
C GLU A 285 -1.44 -14.07 11.08
N LEU A 286 -0.70 -13.63 10.07
CA LEU A 286 -0.16 -14.49 9.02
C LEU A 286 1.18 -15.13 9.37
N LEU A 287 1.96 -14.52 10.28
CA LEU A 287 3.30 -15.00 10.66
C LEU A 287 3.34 -16.48 11.06
N PRO A 288 2.38 -17.05 11.82
CA PRO A 288 2.41 -18.48 12.13
C PRO A 288 2.46 -19.36 10.90
N LEU A 289 1.69 -19.03 9.84
CA LEU A 289 1.70 -19.77 8.59
C LEU A 289 3.04 -19.60 7.87
N ILE A 290 3.55 -18.36 7.75
CA ILE A 290 4.83 -18.07 7.08
C ILE A 290 5.98 -18.85 7.74
N VAL A 291 6.08 -18.77 9.07
CA VAL A 291 7.10 -19.49 9.85
C VAL A 291 6.93 -21.00 9.76
N SER A 292 5.68 -21.50 9.81
CA SER A 292 5.40 -22.94 9.66
C SER A 292 5.87 -23.48 8.32
N LEU A 293 5.69 -22.70 7.25
CA LEU A 293 6.12 -23.07 5.90
C LEU A 293 7.65 -23.10 5.80
N SER A 294 8.34 -22.07 6.30
CA SER A 294 9.81 -22.03 6.35
C SER A 294 10.38 -23.17 7.21
N ASN A 295 9.85 -23.37 8.42
CA ASN A 295 10.27 -24.47 9.30
C ASN A 295 10.14 -25.83 8.62
N HIS A 296 9.00 -26.07 7.95
CA HIS A 296 8.80 -27.32 7.24
C HIS A 296 9.78 -27.48 6.09
N ARG A 297 10.08 -26.42 5.34
CA ARG A 297 11.08 -26.45 4.28
C ARG A 297 12.50 -26.74 4.79
N LEU A 298 12.86 -26.20 5.95
CA LEU A 298 14.21 -26.27 6.50
C LEU A 298 14.47 -27.50 7.39
N THR A 299 13.42 -28.11 7.94
CA THR A 299 13.54 -29.18 8.95
C THR A 299 12.64 -30.39 8.71
N ASP A 300 11.84 -30.39 7.64
CA ASP A 300 10.73 -31.31 7.38
C ASP A 300 9.60 -31.27 8.45
N HIS A 301 9.66 -30.33 9.40
CA HIS A 301 8.70 -30.20 10.49
C HIS A 301 8.26 -28.73 10.71
N ALA A 302 6.97 -28.47 10.52
CA ALA A 302 6.41 -27.11 10.62
C ALA A 302 6.58 -26.45 12.01
N ASN A 303 6.71 -27.26 13.07
CA ASN A 303 6.81 -26.78 14.45
C ASN A 303 8.23 -26.83 15.03
N VAL A 304 9.24 -27.20 14.23
CA VAL A 304 10.63 -27.29 14.67
C VAL A 304 11.41 -26.14 14.04
N PHE A 305 12.04 -25.33 14.89
CA PHE A 305 12.84 -24.20 14.44
C PHE A 305 14.26 -24.65 14.04
N PRO A 306 14.74 -24.37 12.82
CA PRO A 306 16.11 -24.67 12.39
C PRO A 306 17.17 -24.00 13.28
N ASN A 307 16.85 -22.86 13.89
CA ASN A 307 17.71 -22.06 14.76
C ASN A 307 17.31 -22.14 16.24
N LYS A 308 16.77 -23.29 16.69
CA LYS A 308 16.31 -23.51 18.08
C LYS A 308 17.37 -23.23 19.16
N ASP A 309 18.65 -23.42 18.85
CA ASP A 309 19.77 -23.20 19.77
C ASP A 309 20.36 -21.77 19.67
N GLY A 310 19.91 -21.01 18.67
CA GLY A 310 20.33 -19.64 18.34
C GLY A 310 19.22 -18.62 18.58
N GLY A 311 18.81 -17.86 17.55
CA GLY A 311 17.79 -16.82 17.69
C GLY A 311 16.45 -17.33 18.18
N MET A 312 16.03 -18.55 17.88
CA MET A 312 14.79 -19.15 18.42
C MET A 312 14.95 -19.81 19.80
N LYS A 313 16.09 -19.59 20.49
CA LYS A 313 16.31 -20.13 21.83
C LYS A 313 15.18 -19.76 22.80
N GLY A 314 14.68 -20.79 23.49
CA GLY A 314 13.60 -20.69 24.47
C GLY A 314 12.19 -20.71 23.87
N ILE A 315 12.05 -20.97 22.56
CA ILE A 315 10.77 -21.13 21.88
C ILE A 315 10.71 -22.55 21.32
N GLU A 316 9.77 -23.35 21.83
CA GLU A 316 9.62 -24.76 21.44
C GLU A 316 8.59 -24.95 20.34
N THR A 317 7.63 -24.02 20.21
CA THR A 317 6.53 -24.15 19.24
C THR A 317 6.21 -22.84 18.50
N VAL A 318 5.62 -22.96 17.31
CA VAL A 318 5.12 -21.80 16.54
C VAL A 318 4.00 -21.07 17.28
N LYS A 319 3.25 -21.78 18.13
CA LYS A 319 2.27 -21.16 19.03
C LYS A 319 2.95 -20.24 20.06
N GLU A 320 4.01 -20.70 20.71
CA GLU A 320 4.79 -19.88 21.64
C GLU A 320 5.39 -18.66 20.94
N PHE A 321 5.92 -18.84 19.73
CA PHE A 321 6.38 -17.73 18.89
C PHE A 321 5.27 -16.69 18.65
N TYR A 322 4.06 -17.15 18.29
CA TYR A 322 2.93 -16.27 18.02
C TYR A 322 2.47 -15.46 19.26
N GLU A 323 2.61 -16.03 20.45
CA GLU A 323 2.23 -15.41 21.72
C GLU A 323 3.24 -14.35 22.21
N LEU A 324 4.42 -14.26 21.60
CA LEU A 324 5.43 -13.24 21.96
C LEU A 324 4.91 -11.81 21.73
N PRO A 325 5.40 -10.82 22.47
CA PRO A 325 5.30 -9.40 22.08
C PRO A 325 5.85 -9.16 20.66
N ASP A 326 5.26 -8.21 19.93
CA ASP A 326 5.59 -8.02 18.49
C ASP A 326 7.06 -7.61 18.27
N GLY A 327 7.64 -6.82 19.18
CA GLY A 327 9.08 -6.51 19.17
C GLY A 327 9.95 -7.77 19.26
N LEU A 328 9.62 -8.68 20.18
CA LEU A 328 10.34 -9.95 20.30
C LEU A 328 10.11 -10.87 19.10
N LYS A 329 8.91 -10.87 18.49
CA LYS A 329 8.70 -11.61 17.23
C LYS A 329 9.69 -11.14 16.16
N MET A 330 9.85 -9.82 16.00
CA MET A 330 10.79 -9.28 15.03
C MET A 330 12.23 -9.66 15.31
N ASP A 331 12.67 -9.54 16.57
CA ASP A 331 14.03 -9.93 16.96
C ASP A 331 14.30 -11.41 16.62
N LYS A 332 13.31 -12.29 16.84
CA LYS A 332 13.38 -13.72 16.53
C LYS A 332 13.38 -14.01 15.03
N LEU A 333 12.66 -13.21 14.24
CA LEU A 333 12.62 -13.33 12.78
C LEU A 333 13.92 -12.88 12.09
N LEU A 334 14.81 -12.13 12.74
CA LEU A 334 16.09 -11.71 12.14
C LEU A 334 16.98 -12.88 11.69
N ASP A 335 16.78 -14.05 12.28
CA ASP A 335 17.46 -15.30 11.89
C ASP A 335 16.79 -16.02 10.70
N TYR A 336 15.68 -15.51 10.19
CA TYR A 336 14.97 -15.99 8.99
C TYR A 336 15.13 -14.96 7.86
N PRO A 337 16.31 -14.91 7.20
CA PRO A 337 16.57 -13.91 6.18
C PRO A 337 15.55 -13.94 5.04
N GLU A 338 15.05 -15.12 4.66
CA GLU A 338 14.03 -15.29 3.63
C GLU A 338 12.69 -14.65 4.01
N ILE A 339 12.31 -14.71 5.29
CA ILE A 339 11.08 -14.06 5.81
C ILE A 339 11.29 -12.56 5.93
N VAL A 340 12.44 -12.12 6.46
CA VAL A 340 12.75 -10.68 6.62
C VAL A 340 12.81 -9.98 5.27
N ASN A 341 13.46 -10.60 4.28
CA ASN A 341 13.53 -10.09 2.92
C ASN A 341 12.14 -10.07 2.27
N PHE A 342 11.34 -11.13 2.46
CA PHE A 342 9.97 -11.18 1.97
C PHE A 342 9.14 -10.03 2.54
N LEU A 343 9.18 -9.78 3.85
CA LEU A 343 8.40 -8.74 4.50
C LEU A 343 8.81 -7.32 4.07
N ALA A 344 10.02 -7.12 3.53
CA ALA A 344 10.53 -5.83 3.03
C ALA A 344 10.23 -4.63 3.94
N GLY A 345 10.42 -4.80 5.26
CA GLY A 345 10.16 -3.77 6.27
C GLY A 345 8.67 -3.55 6.62
N GLY A 346 7.74 -4.21 5.94
CA GLY A 346 6.28 -4.06 6.12
C GLY A 346 5.80 -4.39 7.54
N PHE A 347 6.52 -5.25 8.27
CA PHE A 347 6.27 -5.60 9.67
C PHE A 347 7.17 -4.80 10.64
N ASN A 348 7.03 -3.47 10.68
CA ASN A 348 7.84 -2.56 11.49
C ASN A 348 7.17 -2.26 12.85
N THR A 349 7.75 -2.84 13.92
CA THR A 349 7.20 -2.74 15.28
C THR A 349 7.35 -1.35 15.90
N LYS A 350 8.33 -0.55 15.47
CA LYS A 350 8.51 0.82 15.97
C LYS A 350 7.37 1.72 15.49
N ILE A 351 7.03 1.65 14.19
CA ILE A 351 5.87 2.35 13.63
C ILE A 351 4.60 1.90 14.35
N ARG A 352 4.36 0.58 14.45
CA ARG A 352 3.17 0.03 15.10
C ARG A 352 3.01 0.51 16.55
N ASN A 353 4.11 0.50 17.32
CA ASN A 353 4.09 0.93 18.72
C ASN A 353 3.83 2.43 18.85
N GLY A 354 4.42 3.27 17.98
CA GLY A 354 4.11 4.70 17.92
C GLY A 354 2.63 4.98 17.65
N ILE A 355 2.03 4.25 16.70
CA ILE A 355 0.58 4.30 16.42
C ILE A 355 -0.22 3.86 17.65
N GLY A 356 0.15 2.74 18.27
CA GLY A 356 -0.52 2.19 19.45
C GLY A 356 -0.52 3.15 20.64
N HIS A 357 0.56 3.93 20.81
CA HIS A 357 0.64 4.98 21.82
C HIS A 357 -0.04 6.30 21.42
N ARG A 358 -0.50 6.42 20.16
CA ARG A 358 -1.01 7.67 19.56
C ARG A 358 0.00 8.82 19.66
N ARG A 359 1.27 8.51 19.43
CA ARG A 359 2.36 9.48 19.50
C ARG A 359 3.11 9.50 18.19
N CYS A 360 2.63 10.35 17.29
CA CYS A 360 3.36 10.70 16.08
C CYS A 360 3.24 12.20 15.76
N SER A 361 4.27 12.75 15.12
CA SER A 361 4.29 14.12 14.59
C SER A 361 4.72 14.10 13.13
N LEU A 362 4.07 14.93 12.30
CA LEU A 362 4.45 15.15 10.91
C LEU A 362 5.28 16.44 10.81
N VAL A 363 6.45 16.36 10.18
CA VAL A 363 7.22 17.53 9.76
C VAL A 363 6.76 17.89 8.35
N ASP A 364 5.97 18.96 8.21
CA ASP A 364 5.21 19.24 6.98
C ASP A 364 6.06 19.38 5.72
N ASP A 365 7.20 20.09 5.79
CA ASP A 365 8.03 20.42 4.63
C ASP A 365 8.72 19.18 4.03
N THR A 366 9.14 18.26 4.91
CA THR A 366 9.81 17.03 4.52
C THR A 366 8.87 15.84 4.49
N GLN A 367 7.64 15.98 4.98
CA GLN A 367 6.71 14.90 5.29
C GLN A 367 7.32 13.75 6.11
N ASN A 368 8.28 14.08 6.96
CA ASN A 368 8.89 13.10 7.85
C ASN A 368 7.95 12.85 9.03
N VAL A 369 7.60 11.59 9.27
CA VAL A 369 6.73 11.17 10.35
C VAL A 369 7.57 10.60 11.48
N GLN A 370 7.48 11.19 12.66
CA GLN A 370 8.21 10.76 13.84
C GLN A 370 7.31 9.88 14.70
N PHE A 371 7.61 8.60 14.85
CA PHE A 371 6.87 7.65 15.69
C PHE A 371 7.55 7.44 17.04
N TYR A 372 6.94 7.92 18.12
CA TYR A 372 7.47 7.78 19.48
C TYR A 372 7.06 6.44 20.08
N TYR A 373 7.90 5.43 19.86
CA TYR A 373 7.56 4.02 20.11
C TYR A 373 7.78 3.57 21.57
N LYS A 374 8.44 4.38 22.40
CA LYS A 374 8.61 4.09 23.83
C LYS A 374 7.54 4.79 24.67
N GLN A 375 6.87 4.04 25.53
CA GLN A 375 5.77 4.56 26.35
C GLN A 375 6.19 5.67 27.34
N ASN A 376 7.44 5.63 27.82
CA ASN A 376 7.96 6.53 28.84
C ASN A 376 9.14 7.41 28.37
N ASN A 377 9.45 7.43 27.07
CA ASN A 377 10.51 8.26 26.50
C ASN A 377 9.98 8.98 25.26
N LEU A 378 9.86 10.31 25.35
CA LEU A 378 9.40 11.16 24.25
C LEU A 378 10.54 11.70 23.38
N ASP A 379 11.79 11.44 23.72
CA ASP A 379 12.93 11.89 22.92
C ASP A 379 13.29 10.87 21.84
N GLU A 380 12.98 9.60 22.08
CA GLU A 380 13.30 8.51 21.16
C GLU A 380 12.14 8.22 20.20
N HIS A 381 12.41 8.42 18.91
CA HIS A 381 11.46 8.24 17.84
C HIS A 381 12.07 7.46 16.67
N TYR A 382 11.20 6.89 15.85
CA TYR A 382 11.53 6.32 14.55
C TYR A 382 11.01 7.25 13.46
N ASP A 383 11.91 7.74 12.63
CA ASP A 383 11.60 8.59 11.49
C ASP A 383 11.28 7.74 10.26
N VAL A 384 10.23 8.09 9.54
CA VAL A 384 9.87 7.50 8.25
C VAL A 384 9.16 8.52 7.41
N GLN A 385 9.47 8.59 6.11
CA GLN A 385 8.75 9.49 5.22
C GLN A 385 7.32 9.00 5.00
N LEU A 386 6.36 9.91 4.83
CA LEU A 386 4.97 9.53 4.57
C LEU A 386 4.84 8.63 3.32
N VAL A 387 5.66 8.88 2.29
CA VAL A 387 5.70 8.06 1.06
C VAL A 387 6.19 6.63 1.36
N ASP A 388 7.09 6.47 2.33
CA ASP A 388 7.65 5.19 2.74
C ASP A 388 6.65 4.39 3.57
N LEU A 389 5.91 5.05 4.47
CA LEU A 389 4.77 4.43 5.18
C LEU A 389 3.73 3.88 4.20
N CYS A 390 3.46 4.64 3.13
CA CYS A 390 2.57 4.20 2.06
C CYS A 390 3.14 3.02 1.28
N TYR A 391 4.44 3.02 0.98
CA TYR A 391 5.14 1.89 0.38
C TYR A 391 5.04 0.62 1.24
N LEU A 392 5.31 0.70 2.54
CA LEU A 392 5.19 -0.43 3.47
C LEU A 392 3.75 -0.99 3.49
N THR A 393 2.75 -0.11 3.40
CA THR A 393 1.34 -0.51 3.31
C THR A 393 1.01 -1.24 1.99
N ILE A 394 1.63 -0.82 0.87
CA ILE A 394 1.50 -1.50 -0.43
C ILE A 394 2.13 -2.90 -0.36
N ILE A 395 3.33 -3.04 0.21
CA ILE A 395 3.99 -4.33 0.42
C ILE A 395 3.07 -5.27 1.20
N ASN A 396 2.53 -4.81 2.34
CA ASN A 396 1.59 -5.60 3.12
C ASN A 396 0.32 -5.96 2.33
N LEU A 397 -0.24 -5.03 1.54
CA LEU A 397 -1.38 -5.33 0.67
C LEU A 397 -1.09 -6.47 -0.31
N LEU A 398 0.06 -6.44 -0.99
CA LEU A 398 0.46 -7.47 -1.95
C LEU A 398 0.62 -8.83 -1.26
N HIS A 399 1.31 -8.89 -0.12
CA HIS A 399 1.42 -10.11 0.68
C HIS A 399 0.06 -10.65 1.13
N ILE A 400 -0.85 -9.79 1.58
CA ILE A 400 -2.19 -10.21 1.98
C ILE A 400 -2.94 -10.82 0.79
N MET A 401 -2.85 -10.23 -0.41
CA MET A 401 -3.44 -10.79 -1.63
C MET A 401 -2.84 -12.17 -1.98
N GLU A 402 -1.52 -12.28 -1.94
CA GLU A 402 -0.77 -13.53 -2.21
C GLU A 402 -1.23 -14.65 -1.27
N PHE A 403 -1.31 -14.37 0.03
CA PHE A 403 -1.67 -15.37 1.02
C PHE A 403 -3.16 -15.71 1.03
N VAL A 404 -4.05 -14.77 0.67
CA VAL A 404 -5.46 -15.13 0.41
C VAL A 404 -5.55 -16.16 -0.72
N LEU A 405 -4.78 -15.98 -1.81
CA LEU A 405 -4.74 -16.91 -2.94
C LEU A 405 -4.06 -18.24 -2.58
N LEU A 406 -2.97 -18.20 -1.80
CA LEU A 406 -2.25 -19.40 -1.34
C LEU A 406 -3.14 -20.26 -0.42
N ILE A 407 -3.75 -19.65 0.60
CA ILE A 407 -4.63 -20.37 1.55
C ILE A 407 -5.80 -21.04 0.82
N GLU A 408 -6.33 -20.42 -0.23
CA GLU A 408 -7.36 -21.06 -1.04
C GLU A 408 -6.87 -22.33 -1.75
N LYS A 409 -5.62 -22.36 -2.22
CA LYS A 409 -5.04 -23.57 -2.80
C LYS A 409 -4.81 -24.64 -1.74
N LEU A 410 -4.34 -24.26 -0.55
CA LEU A 410 -4.05 -25.18 0.57
C LEU A 410 -5.32 -25.82 1.17
N LYS A 411 -6.48 -25.18 1.02
CA LYS A 411 -7.79 -25.70 1.44
C LYS A 411 -8.36 -26.79 0.51
N ARG A 412 -7.84 -26.94 -0.71
CA ARG A 412 -8.29 -27.92 -1.71
C ARG A 412 -7.47 -29.20 -1.60
#